data_AF-A0A969MM70-F1
#
_entry.id   AF-A0A969MM70-F1
#
_cell.length_a   1.000
_cell.length_b   1.000
_cell.length_c   1.000
_cell.angle_alpha   90.00
_cell.angle_beta   90.00
_cell.angle_gamma   90.00
#
_symmetry.space_group_name_H-M   'P 1'
#
loop_
_entity.id
_entity.type
_entity.pdbx_description
1 polymer ?
#
loop_
_entity_poly.entity_id
_entity_poly.type
_entity_poly.pdbx_seq_one_letter_code
_entity_poly.pdbx_strand_id
1 'polypeptide(L)'
;MSSSSIDILIVLEEPKRNSKNTIFELDQILNDYGIVIEVGALYYLNDYGEEEFDPEDIVDAKDTLNKLVNWPTAGWLEYHMPGCSLLISYKTDGDFLLSGIYISAYESEYNSQKEKLDKLIYFLHYKYKSLRTIKGENIFEDFDPEDEIERVRNGIFEGNYQIDLR
;
A
#
# COMPACT_ATOMS: atom_id res chain seq x y z
N MET A 1 -11.42 -3.01 -23.25
CA MET A 1 -11.85 -2.31 -22.03
C MET A 1 -10.59 -2.08 -21.25
N SER A 2 -10.21 -0.84 -20.95
CA SER A 2 -9.14 -0.63 -19.96
C SER A 2 -9.67 -1.19 -18.64
N SER A 3 -8.87 -2.00 -17.96
CA SER A 3 -9.18 -2.41 -16.60
C SER A 3 -8.90 -1.20 -15.71
N SER A 4 -9.94 -0.57 -15.19
CA SER A 4 -9.82 0.47 -14.18
C SER A 4 -9.32 -0.15 -12.87
N SER A 5 -8.43 0.54 -12.17
CA SER A 5 -8.04 0.26 -10.79
C SER A 5 -8.64 1.29 -9.85
N ILE A 6 -8.91 0.87 -8.61
CA ILE A 6 -9.07 1.77 -7.48
C ILE A 6 -7.74 1.83 -6.75
N ASP A 7 -7.20 3.04 -6.70
CA ASP A 7 -5.91 3.33 -6.12
C ASP A 7 -6.08 4.21 -4.88
N ILE A 8 -5.31 3.90 -3.85
CA ILE A 8 -5.36 4.54 -2.55
C ILE A 8 -3.95 4.89 -2.12
N LEU A 9 -3.75 6.13 -1.69
CA LEU A 9 -2.51 6.59 -1.07
C LEU A 9 -2.81 7.07 0.36
N ILE A 10 -2.10 6.49 1.32
CA ILE A 10 -2.11 6.88 2.73
C ILE A 10 -0.76 7.54 3.04
N VAL A 11 -0.76 8.87 3.24
CA VAL A 11 0.43 9.66 3.55
C VAL A 11 0.61 9.73 5.06
N LEU A 12 1.75 9.30 5.59
CA LEU A 12 1.97 9.17 7.03
C LEU A 12 2.60 10.43 7.67
N GLU A 13 2.18 10.76 8.90
CA GLU A 13 2.74 11.85 9.71
C GLU A 13 4.05 11.44 10.41
N GLU A 14 4.93 12.41 10.66
CA GLU A 14 6.13 12.30 11.48
C GLU A 14 5.82 12.24 13.01
N PRO A 15 6.57 11.47 13.82
CA PRO A 15 7.87 10.92 13.50
C PRO A 15 7.77 9.63 12.72
N LYS A 16 8.65 9.53 11.73
CA LYS A 16 8.86 8.38 10.86
C LYS A 16 8.71 7.05 11.61
N ARG A 17 7.74 6.24 11.19
CA ARG A 17 7.56 4.88 11.72
C ARG A 17 8.62 3.96 11.14
N ASN A 18 9.22 3.13 12.00
CA ASN A 18 10.10 2.06 11.52
C ASN A 18 9.31 1.14 10.58
N SER A 19 9.76 1.05 9.33
CA SER A 19 9.04 0.34 8.27
C SER A 19 8.83 -1.12 8.63
N LYS A 20 9.82 -1.79 9.23
CA LYS A 20 9.73 -3.20 9.62
C LYS A 20 8.55 -3.45 10.56
N ASN A 21 8.49 -2.69 11.65
CA ASN A 21 7.43 -2.85 12.64
C ASN A 21 6.05 -2.51 12.04
N THR A 22 5.97 -1.48 11.20
CA THR A 22 4.70 -1.07 10.58
C THR A 22 4.22 -2.04 9.51
N ILE A 23 5.13 -2.67 8.76
CA ILE A 23 4.78 -3.72 7.80
C ILE A 23 4.19 -4.94 8.53
N PHE A 24 4.81 -5.41 9.62
CA PHE A 24 4.22 -6.48 10.44
C PHE A 24 2.90 -6.07 11.09
N GLU A 25 2.79 -4.84 11.59
CA GLU A 25 1.54 -4.32 12.15
C GLU A 25 0.43 -4.26 11.10
N LEU A 26 0.74 -3.79 9.88
CA LEU A 26 -0.22 -3.75 8.78
C LEU A 26 -0.65 -5.15 8.39
N ASP A 27 0.28 -6.09 8.25
CA ASP A 27 -0.04 -7.49 7.95
C ASP A 27 -1.02 -8.08 8.97
N GLN A 28 -0.80 -7.85 10.27
CA GLN A 28 -1.73 -8.30 11.31
C GLN A 28 -3.11 -7.65 11.16
N ILE A 29 -3.17 -6.34 10.89
CA ILE A 29 -4.43 -5.63 10.66
C ILE A 29 -5.16 -6.20 9.44
N LEU A 30 -4.45 -6.47 8.34
CA LEU A 30 -5.03 -7.06 7.14
C LEU A 30 -5.59 -8.46 7.43
N ASN A 31 -4.85 -9.29 8.16
CA ASN A 31 -5.31 -10.61 8.61
C ASN A 31 -6.58 -10.52 9.48
N ASP A 32 -6.69 -9.53 10.37
CA ASP A 32 -7.90 -9.29 11.17
C ASP A 32 -9.11 -8.91 10.28
N TYR A 33 -8.84 -8.30 9.13
CA TYR A 33 -9.81 -8.06 8.06
C TYR A 33 -9.93 -9.24 7.09
N GLY A 34 -9.34 -10.41 7.35
CA GLY A 34 -9.40 -11.57 6.46
C GLY A 34 -8.80 -11.32 5.08
N ILE A 35 -7.82 -10.42 5.01
CA ILE A 35 -6.97 -10.13 3.85
C ILE A 35 -5.61 -10.74 4.18
N VAL A 36 -5.14 -11.67 3.36
CA VAL A 36 -3.94 -12.44 3.66
C VAL A 36 -2.99 -12.42 2.46
N ILE A 37 -1.69 -12.60 2.69
CA ILE A 37 -0.71 -12.68 1.60
C ILE A 37 -1.11 -13.83 0.66
N GLU A 38 -1.11 -13.57 -0.65
CA GLU A 38 -1.41 -14.60 -1.64
C GLU A 38 -0.22 -15.55 -1.82
N VAL A 39 -0.42 -16.81 -1.40
CA VAL A 39 0.55 -17.89 -1.57
C VAL A 39 0.37 -18.48 -2.96
N GLY A 40 1.47 -18.63 -3.71
CA GLY A 40 1.46 -19.03 -5.11
C GLY A 40 1.25 -17.88 -6.10
N ALA A 41 1.17 -16.64 -5.61
CA ALA A 41 1.31 -15.44 -6.44
C ALA A 41 2.78 -15.11 -6.68
N LEU A 42 3.03 -14.41 -7.79
CA LEU A 42 4.35 -13.90 -8.13
C LEU A 42 4.64 -12.69 -7.26
N TYR A 43 5.67 -12.81 -6.42
CA TYR A 43 6.21 -11.65 -5.73
C TYR A 43 7.03 -10.84 -6.72
N TYR A 44 6.68 -9.57 -6.86
CA TYR A 44 7.46 -8.62 -7.63
C TYR A 44 7.89 -7.51 -6.69
N LEU A 45 9.19 -7.28 -6.65
CA LEU A 45 9.76 -6.11 -6.02
C LEU A 45 10.01 -5.10 -7.14
N ASN A 46 9.18 -4.05 -7.24
CA ASN A 46 9.48 -2.96 -8.19
C ASN A 46 10.68 -2.15 -7.67
N ASP A 47 11.85 -2.55 -8.18
CA ASP A 47 12.96 -1.77 -8.76
C ASP A 47 13.83 -0.80 -7.92
N TYR A 48 15.09 -0.70 -8.39
CA TYR A 48 16.23 0.16 -8.02
C TYR A 48 17.29 -0.37 -7.03
N GLY A 49 18.11 -1.29 -7.53
CA GLY A 49 19.46 -1.64 -7.04
C GLY A 49 20.19 -2.49 -8.11
N GLU A 50 21.52 -2.67 -8.01
CA GLU A 50 22.31 -3.50 -8.96
C GLU A 50 21.91 -5.00 -8.99
N GLU A 51 20.89 -5.40 -8.23
CA GLU A 51 20.40 -6.78 -8.14
C GLU A 51 19.06 -6.91 -8.88
N GLU A 52 19.07 -7.63 -10.01
CA GLU A 52 17.86 -8.12 -10.65
C GLU A 52 17.17 -9.11 -9.69
N PHE A 53 15.92 -8.83 -9.31
CA PHE A 53 15.11 -9.77 -8.55
C PHE A 53 14.51 -10.82 -9.49
N ASP A 54 14.79 -12.10 -9.22
CA ASP A 54 14.12 -13.22 -9.88
C ASP A 54 12.77 -13.47 -9.18
N PRO A 55 11.62 -13.34 -9.86
CA PRO A 55 10.31 -13.58 -9.28
C PRO A 55 10.22 -15.01 -8.71
N GLU A 56 10.31 -15.15 -7.40
CA GLU A 56 10.00 -16.40 -6.72
C GLU A 56 8.49 -16.44 -6.39
N ASP A 57 7.87 -17.60 -6.57
CA ASP A 57 6.53 -17.85 -6.05
C ASP A 57 6.54 -17.66 -4.53
N ILE A 58 5.55 -16.94 -3.99
CA ILE A 58 5.34 -16.87 -2.54
C ILE A 58 4.93 -18.25 -2.05
N VAL A 59 5.89 -19.02 -1.54
CA VAL A 59 5.66 -20.37 -0.99
C VAL A 59 5.30 -20.35 0.50
N ASP A 60 5.69 -19.29 1.22
CA ASP A 60 5.38 -19.08 2.63
C ASP A 60 5.23 -17.58 2.92
N ALA A 61 4.06 -17.20 3.45
CA ALA A 61 3.73 -15.80 3.73
C ALA A 61 4.66 -15.15 4.77
N LYS A 62 5.10 -15.91 5.77
CA LYS A 62 5.93 -15.40 6.86
C LYS A 62 7.36 -15.15 6.38
N ASP A 63 7.92 -16.06 5.59
CA ASP A 63 9.25 -15.89 5.01
C ASP A 63 9.26 -14.75 4.00
N THR A 64 8.21 -14.60 3.20
CA THR A 64 8.04 -13.44 2.30
C THR A 64 7.98 -12.12 3.07
N LEU A 65 7.19 -12.05 4.15
CA LEU A 65 7.13 -10.86 4.99
C LEU A 65 8.49 -10.54 5.62
N ASN A 66 9.22 -11.57 6.10
CA ASN A 66 10.57 -11.42 6.63
C ASN A 66 11.58 -10.91 5.59
N LYS A 67 11.44 -11.31 4.32
CA LYS A 67 12.26 -10.77 3.21
C LYS A 67 11.93 -9.29 2.99
N LEU A 68 10.64 -8.96 2.83
CA LEU A 68 10.19 -7.59 2.56
C LEU A 68 10.68 -6.59 3.62
N VAL A 69 10.54 -6.89 4.91
CA VAL A 69 10.93 -5.95 5.98
C VAL A 69 12.42 -5.66 6.03
N ASN A 70 13.25 -6.52 5.45
CA ASN A 70 14.69 -6.29 5.37
C ASN A 70 15.11 -5.66 4.05
N TRP A 71 14.17 -5.41 3.15
CA TRP A 71 14.47 -4.85 1.85
C TRP A 71 14.79 -3.35 1.95
N PRO A 72 15.84 -2.86 1.26
CA PRO A 72 16.26 -1.45 1.35
C PRO A 72 15.27 -0.45 0.75
N THR A 73 14.44 -0.90 -0.19
CA THR A 73 13.53 -0.05 -0.97
C THR A 73 12.07 -0.49 -0.85
N ALA A 74 11.18 0.33 -1.40
CA ALA A 74 9.74 0.19 -1.39
C ALA A 74 9.25 -1.03 -2.18
N GLY A 75 9.25 -2.22 -1.57
CA GLY A 75 8.65 -3.41 -2.17
C GLY A 75 7.12 -3.38 -2.15
N TRP A 76 6.50 -4.30 -2.91
CA TRP A 76 5.07 -4.54 -2.90
C TRP A 76 4.73 -6.01 -2.65
N LEU A 77 3.57 -6.26 -2.04
CA LEU A 77 3.03 -7.59 -1.78
C LEU A 77 1.62 -7.68 -2.32
N GLU A 78 1.33 -8.83 -2.94
CA GLU A 78 -0.04 -9.18 -3.30
C GLU A 78 -0.72 -9.83 -2.09
N TYR A 79 -1.84 -9.22 -1.72
CA TYR A 79 -2.76 -9.70 -0.71
C TYR A 79 -4.06 -10.10 -1.38
N HIS A 80 -4.71 -11.12 -0.86
CA HIS A 80 -6.01 -11.55 -1.35
C HIS A 80 -7.03 -11.63 -0.22
N MET A 81 -8.27 -11.40 -0.62
CA MET A 81 -9.44 -11.78 0.13
C MET A 81 -10.49 -12.34 -0.86
N PRO A 82 -11.54 -13.04 -0.40
CA PRO A 82 -12.52 -13.61 -1.32
C PRO A 82 -13.11 -12.57 -2.28
N GLY A 83 -12.81 -12.73 -3.58
CA GLY A 83 -13.30 -11.86 -4.65
C GLY A 83 -12.54 -10.54 -4.83
N CYS A 84 -11.36 -10.36 -4.20
CA CYS A 84 -10.53 -9.20 -4.40
C CYS A 84 -9.05 -9.48 -4.14
N SER A 85 -8.21 -9.17 -5.13
CA SER A 85 -6.76 -9.06 -4.97
C SER A 85 -6.39 -7.59 -4.74
N LEU A 86 -5.43 -7.38 -3.86
CA LEU A 86 -4.93 -6.08 -3.43
C LEU A 86 -3.42 -6.07 -3.60
N LEU A 87 -2.92 -5.09 -4.34
CA LEU A 87 -1.52 -4.76 -4.35
C LEU A 87 -1.22 -3.76 -3.24
N ILE A 88 -0.33 -4.10 -2.30
CA ILE A 88 0.07 -3.18 -1.24
C ILE A 88 1.56 -2.91 -1.33
N SER A 89 1.93 -1.64 -1.50
CA SER A 89 3.31 -1.21 -1.58
C SER A 89 3.64 -0.16 -0.52
N TYR A 90 4.91 -0.12 -0.12
CA TYR A 90 5.36 0.62 1.06
C TYR A 90 6.43 1.63 0.69
N LYS A 91 6.15 2.94 0.73
CA LYS A 91 7.22 3.94 0.51
C LYS A 91 8.06 4.09 1.78
N THR A 92 9.37 3.89 1.66
CA THR A 92 10.31 4.23 2.72
C THR A 92 11.20 5.40 2.31
N ASP A 93 11.40 6.35 3.22
CA ASP A 93 12.49 7.30 3.16
C ASP A 93 13.81 6.61 3.58
N GLY A 94 14.95 7.32 3.50
CA GLY A 94 16.21 6.86 4.10
C GLY A 94 16.03 6.43 5.56
N ASP A 95 16.81 5.43 5.97
CA ASP A 95 16.78 4.79 7.31
C ASP A 95 15.59 3.85 7.60
N PHE A 96 14.93 3.28 6.57
CA PHE A 96 13.82 2.32 6.73
C PHE A 96 12.60 2.94 7.43
N LEU A 97 12.22 4.12 6.97
CA LEU A 97 11.21 4.95 7.62
C LEU A 97 10.02 5.13 6.70
N LEU A 98 8.85 4.61 7.09
CA LEU A 98 7.68 4.56 6.21
C LEU A 98 7.07 5.95 6.03
N SER A 99 6.92 6.39 4.78
CA SER A 99 6.37 7.69 4.38
C SER A 99 5.01 7.58 3.72
N GLY A 100 4.70 6.44 3.13
CA GLY A 100 3.39 6.19 2.52
C GLY A 100 3.06 4.70 2.39
N ILE A 101 1.77 4.41 2.34
CA ILE A 101 1.23 3.09 1.98
C ILE A 101 0.37 3.28 0.75
N TYR A 102 0.63 2.48 -0.28
CA TYR A 102 -0.18 2.43 -1.49
C TYR A 102 -0.96 1.14 -1.53
N ILE A 103 -2.21 1.22 -1.92
CA ILE A 103 -3.10 0.07 -2.11
C ILE A 103 -3.75 0.22 -3.47
N SER A 104 -3.68 -0.81 -4.31
CA SER A 104 -4.36 -0.87 -5.61
C SER A 104 -5.17 -2.14 -5.72
N ALA A 105 -6.31 -2.07 -6.41
CA ALA A 105 -7.20 -3.19 -6.66
C ALA A 105 -7.93 -2.98 -7.98
N TYR A 106 -8.31 -4.06 -8.68
CA TYR A 106 -9.23 -3.93 -9.82
C TYR A 106 -10.56 -3.33 -9.36
N GLU A 107 -11.11 -2.39 -10.13
CA GLU A 107 -12.29 -1.62 -9.70
C GLU A 107 -13.49 -2.52 -9.38
N SER A 108 -13.74 -3.54 -10.20
CA SER A 108 -14.84 -4.49 -9.97
C SER A 108 -14.67 -5.30 -8.69
N GLU A 109 -13.43 -5.66 -8.37
CA GLU A 109 -13.08 -6.44 -7.18
C GLU A 109 -13.20 -5.58 -5.93
N TYR A 110 -12.63 -4.37 -5.97
CA TYR A 110 -12.78 -3.38 -4.91
C TYR A 110 -14.25 -3.13 -4.60
N ASN A 111 -15.05 -2.89 -5.64
CA ASN A 111 -16.48 -2.61 -5.49
C ASN A 111 -17.26 -3.78 -4.87
N SER A 112 -16.82 -5.02 -5.08
CA SER A 112 -17.42 -6.19 -4.43
C SER A 112 -17.17 -6.24 -2.92
N GLN A 113 -16.11 -5.60 -2.43
CA GLN A 113 -15.70 -5.53 -1.03
C GLN A 113 -15.72 -4.10 -0.46
N LYS A 114 -16.39 -3.16 -1.14
CA LYS A 114 -16.28 -1.72 -0.94
C LYS A 114 -16.46 -1.29 0.51
N GLU A 115 -17.50 -1.76 1.19
CA GLU A 115 -17.79 -1.34 2.57
C GLU A 115 -16.65 -1.73 3.52
N LYS A 116 -16.10 -2.93 3.34
CA LYS A 116 -15.02 -3.47 4.17
C LYS A 116 -13.70 -2.78 3.90
N LEU A 117 -13.38 -2.55 2.63
CA LEU A 117 -12.17 -1.86 2.22
C LEU A 117 -12.20 -0.37 2.59
N ASP A 118 -13.33 0.33 2.38
CA ASP A 118 -13.48 1.71 2.86
C ASP A 118 -13.28 1.76 4.38
N LYS A 119 -13.93 0.88 5.16
CA LYS A 119 -13.74 0.80 6.62
C LYS A 119 -12.27 0.55 7.02
N LEU A 120 -11.56 -0.31 6.31
CA LEU A 120 -10.13 -0.53 6.52
C LEU A 120 -9.34 0.75 6.26
N ILE A 121 -9.58 1.43 5.14
CA ILE A 121 -8.88 2.68 4.78
C ILE A 121 -9.10 3.76 5.85
N TYR A 122 -10.34 3.96 6.30
CA TYR A 122 -10.63 4.88 7.41
C TYR A 122 -9.90 4.46 8.69
N PHE A 123 -9.89 3.16 9.02
CA PHE A 123 -9.17 2.66 10.18
C PHE A 123 -7.68 2.94 10.09
N LEU A 124 -7.03 2.62 8.96
CA LEU A 124 -5.60 2.85 8.74
C LEU A 124 -5.25 4.34 8.83
N HIS A 125 -6.08 5.21 8.24
CA HIS A 125 -5.91 6.66 8.33
C HIS A 125 -5.77 7.13 9.79
N TYR A 126 -6.74 6.78 10.65
CA TYR A 126 -6.73 7.19 12.06
C TYR A 126 -5.70 6.44 12.91
N LYS A 127 -5.54 5.13 12.68
CA LYS A 127 -4.59 4.26 13.40
C LYS A 127 -3.15 4.74 13.21
N TYR A 128 -2.80 5.13 11.99
CA TYR A 128 -1.47 5.63 11.69
C TYR A 128 -1.30 7.13 11.87
N LYS A 129 -2.37 7.87 12.14
CA LYS A 129 -2.38 9.34 12.18
C LYS A 129 -1.84 9.90 10.86
N SER A 130 -2.47 9.48 9.77
CA SER A 130 -2.03 9.84 8.43
C SER A 130 -2.33 11.32 8.16
N LEU A 131 -1.40 12.03 7.51
CA LEU A 131 -1.59 13.42 7.09
C LEU A 131 -2.70 13.55 6.05
N ARG A 132 -2.81 12.55 5.18
CA ARG A 132 -3.84 12.51 4.15
C ARG A 132 -4.12 11.08 3.74
N THR A 133 -5.35 10.79 3.37
CA THR A 133 -5.69 9.56 2.65
C THR A 133 -6.55 9.89 1.46
N ILE A 134 -6.06 9.57 0.27
CA ILE A 134 -6.76 9.80 -0.99
C ILE A 134 -7.11 8.47 -1.65
N LYS A 135 -8.28 8.44 -2.31
CA LYS A 135 -8.72 7.32 -3.15
C LYS A 135 -9.31 7.85 -4.44
N GLY A 136 -9.00 7.21 -5.55
CA GLY A 136 -9.69 7.43 -6.82
C GLY A 136 -9.47 6.31 -7.81
N GLU A 137 -10.00 6.50 -9.02
CA GLU A 137 -9.80 5.59 -10.14
C GLU A 137 -8.51 5.96 -10.87
N ASN A 138 -7.60 5.01 -11.05
CA ASN A 138 -6.31 5.17 -11.75
C ASN A 138 -5.48 6.39 -11.30
N ILE A 139 -5.51 6.78 -10.02
CA ILE A 139 -4.91 8.06 -9.57
C ILE A 139 -3.40 8.10 -9.79
N PHE A 140 -2.74 6.94 -9.82
CA PHE A 140 -1.31 6.85 -10.05
C PHE A 140 -0.94 7.01 -11.54
N GLU A 141 -1.92 7.06 -12.46
CA GLU A 141 -1.70 7.51 -13.83
C GLU A 141 -1.65 9.05 -13.92
N ASP A 142 -2.32 9.76 -13.00
CA ASP A 142 -2.48 11.22 -13.04
C ASP A 142 -1.31 11.97 -12.36
N PHE A 143 -0.61 11.34 -11.41
CA PHE A 143 0.53 11.96 -10.73
C PHE A 143 1.51 10.92 -10.16
N ASP A 144 2.76 11.35 -9.96
CA ASP A 144 3.76 10.57 -9.23
C ASP A 144 3.43 10.55 -7.74
N PRO A 145 3.23 9.37 -7.12
CA PRO A 145 2.89 9.29 -5.70
C PRO A 145 3.96 9.89 -4.76
N GLU A 146 5.22 10.01 -5.19
CA GLU A 146 6.29 10.67 -4.43
C GLU A 146 6.06 12.18 -4.34
N ASP A 147 5.70 12.81 -5.46
CA ASP A 147 5.38 14.24 -5.52
C ASP A 147 4.19 14.57 -4.60
N GLU A 148 3.17 13.71 -4.57
CA GLU A 148 2.01 13.90 -3.71
C GLU A 148 2.36 13.78 -2.23
N ILE A 149 3.22 12.83 -1.85
CA ILE A 149 3.71 12.70 -0.47
C ILE A 149 4.47 13.98 -0.06
N GLU A 150 5.38 14.47 -0.90
CA GLU A 150 6.13 15.69 -0.62
C GLU A 150 5.20 16.91 -0.50
N ARG A 151 4.24 17.04 -1.42
CA ARG A 151 3.26 18.13 -1.44
C ARG A 151 2.40 18.16 -0.17
N VAL A 152 1.87 17.02 0.25
CA VAL A 152 1.09 16.89 1.49
C VAL A 152 1.94 17.22 2.72
N ARG A 153 3.20 16.77 2.75
CA ARG A 153 4.14 17.10 3.83
C ARG A 153 4.43 18.60 3.93
N ASN A 154 4.41 19.30 2.79
CA ASN A 154 4.55 20.75 2.73
C ASN A 154 3.23 21.50 3.04
N GLY A 155 2.18 20.80 3.45
CA GLY A 155 0.88 21.37 3.83
C GLY A 155 0.02 21.77 2.64
N ILE A 156 0.31 21.26 1.44
CA ILE A 156 -0.42 21.57 0.21
C ILE A 156 -1.41 20.42 -0.05
N PHE A 157 -2.71 20.72 0.11
CA PHE A 157 -3.81 19.76 -0.05
C PHE A 157 -4.72 20.19 -1.20
N GLU A 158 -4.48 19.65 -2.39
CA GLU A 158 -5.21 19.99 -3.63
C GLU A 158 -5.68 18.70 -4.31
N GLY A 159 -6.42 18.81 -5.40
CA GLY A 159 -7.03 17.67 -6.10
C GLY A 159 -8.45 17.36 -5.60
N ASN A 160 -9.23 16.70 -6.46
CA ASN A 160 -10.59 16.25 -6.17
C ASN A 160 -10.61 14.72 -6.25
N TYR A 161 -10.65 14.06 -5.09
CA TYR A 161 -10.60 12.61 -4.97
C TYR A 161 -11.94 12.05 -4.48
N GLN A 162 -12.20 10.76 -4.75
CA GLN A 162 -13.43 10.10 -4.30
C GLN A 162 -13.49 9.98 -2.78
N ILE A 163 -12.35 9.72 -2.14
CA ILE A 163 -12.12 9.90 -0.71
C ILE A 163 -10.93 10.85 -0.56
N ASP A 164 -11.06 11.84 0.33
CA ASP A 164 -9.98 12.73 0.76
C ASP A 164 -10.13 12.95 2.28
N LEU A 165 -9.35 12.21 3.07
CA LEU A 165 -9.30 12.34 4.53
C LEU A 165 -8.10 13.19 4.93
N ARG A 166 -8.28 14.00 5.97
CA ARG A 166 -7.30 14.95 6.52
C ARG A 166 -7.28 14.87 8.03
#